data_AF-A0A0R3TPH2-F1
#
_entry.id   AF-A0A0R3TPH2-F1
#
_cell.length_a   1.000
_cell.length_b   1.000
_cell.length_c   1.000
_cell.angle_alpha   90.00
_cell.angle_beta   90.00
_cell.angle_gamma   90.00
#
_symmetry.space_group_name_H-M   'P 1'
#
loop_
_entity.id
_entity.type
_entity.pdbx_description
1 polymer ?
#
loop_
_entity_poly.entity_id
_entity_poly.type
_entity_poly.pdbx_seq_one_letter_code
_entity_poly.pdbx_strand_id
1 'polypeptide(L)'
;MNRLVGLIFLSFVASILIFLAVGYRGWSCNDAILGPLCYSDNVYYTIGILLICVGLLAFFMAILFIHYLVEGFNWSIYVAMFCSSVAVILGLAAVVYFIYNKDYACPYIAALGVGMAAGLFTLLSFENSE
;
A
#
# COMPACT_ATOMS: atom_id res chain seq x y z
N MET A 1 17.56 -8.43 14.36
CA MET A 1 16.54 -7.81 15.24
C MET A 1 16.23 -6.36 14.87
N ASN A 2 17.22 -5.45 14.76
CA ASN A 2 16.96 -4.02 14.45
C ASN A 2 16.30 -3.75 13.08
N ARG A 3 16.63 -4.56 12.06
CA ARG A 3 16.09 -4.42 10.70
C ARG A 3 14.61 -4.79 10.58
N LEU A 4 14.17 -5.86 11.27
CA LEU A 4 12.76 -6.27 11.33
C LEU A 4 11.87 -5.20 11.99
N VAL A 5 12.35 -4.57 13.06
CA VAL A 5 11.65 -3.45 13.70
C VAL A 5 11.48 -2.28 12.71
N GLY A 6 12.49 -2.01 11.90
CA GLY A 6 12.41 -1.04 10.80
C GLY A 6 11.35 -1.41 9.74
N LEU A 7 11.28 -2.67 9.33
CA LEU A 7 10.28 -3.16 8.36
C LEU A 7 8.85 -3.12 8.91
N ILE A 8 8.66 -3.45 10.20
CA ILE A 8 7.37 -3.33 10.89
C ILE A 8 6.94 -1.86 10.91
N PHE A 9 7.83 -0.96 11.32
CA PHE A 9 7.55 0.46 11.38
C PHE A 9 7.19 1.02 9.99
N LEU A 10 7.99 0.68 8.97
CA LEU A 10 7.77 1.11 7.59
C LEU A 10 6.42 0.61 7.04
N SER A 11 6.05 -0.65 7.34
CA SER A 11 4.77 -1.25 6.91
C SER A 11 3.58 -0.54 7.57
N PHE A 12 3.68 -0.21 8.85
CA PHE A 12 2.68 0.57 9.58
C PHE A 12 2.52 1.97 9.01
N VAL A 13 3.65 2.67 8.82
CA VAL A 13 3.66 4.03 8.26
C VAL A 13 3.05 4.05 6.85
N ALA A 14 3.42 3.08 6.00
CA ALA A 14 2.85 2.95 4.67
C ALA A 14 1.33 2.72 4.70
N SER A 15 0.86 1.80 5.55
CA SER A 15 -0.58 1.53 5.71
C SER A 15 -1.35 2.77 6.17
N ILE A 16 -0.84 3.50 7.17
CA ILE A 16 -1.44 4.74 7.68
C ILE A 16 -1.50 5.80 6.58
N LEU A 17 -0.42 6.00 5.82
CA LEU A 17 -0.39 6.95 4.71
C LEU A 17 -1.39 6.59 3.61
N ILE A 18 -1.55 5.31 3.29
CA ILE A 18 -2.53 4.84 2.29
C ILE A 18 -3.96 5.09 2.79
N PHE A 19 -4.28 4.75 4.04
CA PHE A 19 -5.61 5.04 4.59
C PHE A 19 -5.88 6.54 4.67
N LEU A 20 -4.87 7.34 5.01
CA LEU A 20 -4.98 8.80 4.99
C LEU A 20 -5.24 9.30 3.56
N ALA A 21 -4.55 8.76 2.54
CA ALA A 21 -4.79 9.12 1.15
C ALA A 21 -6.23 8.83 0.72
N VAL A 22 -6.80 7.70 1.16
CA VAL A 22 -8.19 7.32 0.88
C VAL A 22 -9.18 8.32 1.52
N GLY A 23 -8.93 8.73 2.77
CA GLY A 23 -9.80 9.66 3.50
C GLY A 23 -9.58 11.15 3.22
N TYR A 24 -8.47 11.51 2.56
CA TYR A 24 -8.09 12.90 2.33
C TYR A 24 -9.01 13.56 1.30
N ARG A 25 -9.58 14.72 1.62
CA ARG A 25 -10.52 15.44 0.74
C ARG A 25 -9.86 16.36 -0.29
N GLY A 26 -8.70 15.98 -0.81
CA GLY A 26 -7.96 16.76 -1.81
C GLY A 26 -7.78 16.04 -3.14
N TRP A 27 -8.63 15.05 -3.44
CA TRP A 27 -8.70 14.47 -4.77
C TRP A 27 -9.31 15.49 -5.73
N SER A 28 -9.11 15.30 -7.04
CA SER A 28 -9.56 16.24 -8.08
C SER A 28 -11.08 16.49 -8.09
N CYS A 29 -11.85 15.65 -7.40
CA CYS A 29 -13.28 15.81 -7.15
C CYS A 29 -13.62 16.73 -5.94
N ASN A 30 -12.62 17.37 -5.31
CA ASN A 30 -12.74 18.16 -4.08
C ASN A 30 -13.39 17.42 -2.89
N ASP A 31 -13.23 16.09 -2.86
CA ASP A 31 -13.76 15.22 -1.82
C ASP A 31 -12.80 14.05 -1.57
N ALA A 32 -13.12 13.19 -0.60
CA ALA A 32 -12.42 11.94 -0.40
C ALA A 32 -12.64 11.00 -1.59
N ILE A 33 -11.72 10.07 -1.86
CA ILE A 33 -11.81 9.21 -3.06
C ILE A 33 -13.00 8.24 -3.04
N LEU A 34 -13.49 7.87 -1.85
CA LEU A 34 -14.78 7.17 -1.66
C LEU A 34 -15.91 8.12 -1.17
N GLY A 35 -15.67 9.43 -1.20
CA GLY A 35 -16.67 10.44 -0.85
C GLY A 35 -17.77 10.54 -1.92
N PRO A 36 -18.96 11.05 -1.58
CA PRO A 36 -20.12 11.07 -2.48
C PRO A 36 -19.86 11.80 -3.81
N LEU A 37 -18.97 12.80 -3.84
CA LEU A 37 -18.63 13.52 -5.08
C LEU A 37 -17.69 12.71 -5.99
N CYS A 38 -16.75 11.96 -5.41
CA CYS A 38 -15.82 11.11 -6.16
C CYS A 38 -16.45 9.74 -6.52
N TYR A 39 -17.39 9.26 -5.71
CA TYR A 39 -18.02 7.94 -5.87
C TYR A 39 -18.80 7.81 -7.18
N SER A 40 -19.34 8.91 -7.69
CA SER A 40 -20.07 8.91 -8.96
C SER A 40 -19.20 8.58 -10.17
N ASP A 41 -17.88 8.60 -10.02
CA ASP A 41 -16.93 8.27 -11.07
C ASP A 41 -16.33 6.88 -10.81
N ASN A 42 -16.59 5.97 -11.74
CA ASN A 42 -16.08 4.59 -11.68
C ASN A 42 -14.56 4.53 -11.56
N VAL A 43 -13.83 5.55 -12.04
CA VAL A 43 -12.37 5.59 -11.96
C VAL A 43 -11.92 5.77 -10.51
N TYR A 44 -12.45 6.78 -9.81
CA TYR A 44 -12.11 7.04 -8.41
C TYR A 44 -12.58 5.92 -7.49
N TYR A 45 -13.76 5.34 -7.74
CA TYR A 45 -14.27 4.18 -7.00
C TYR A 45 -13.31 2.98 -7.09
N THR A 46 -12.89 2.64 -8.31
CA THR A 46 -11.96 1.52 -8.56
C THR A 46 -10.63 1.75 -7.83
N ILE A 47 -10.04 2.94 -7.99
CA ILE A 47 -8.77 3.30 -7.35
C ILE A 47 -8.89 3.30 -5.82
N GLY A 48 -10.01 3.78 -5.29
CA GLY A 48 -10.27 3.80 -3.86
C GLY A 48 -10.26 2.39 -3.26
N ILE A 49 -10.92 1.44 -3.92
CA ILE A 49 -10.92 0.03 -3.51
C ILE A 49 -9.52 -0.57 -3.60
N LEU A 50 -8.81 -0.33 -4.70
CA LEU A 50 -7.44 -0.80 -4.86
C LEU A 50 -6.53 -0.28 -3.74
N LEU A 51 -6.61 1.01 -3.41
CA LEU A 51 -5.83 1.61 -2.33
C LEU A 51 -6.18 1.02 -0.96
N ILE A 52 -7.46 0.79 -0.67
CA ILE A 52 -7.88 0.12 0.57
C ILE A 52 -7.26 -1.29 0.64
N CYS A 53 -7.31 -2.06 -0.45
CA CYS A 53 -6.71 -3.39 -0.50
C CYS A 53 -5.20 -3.34 -0.24
N VAL A 54 -4.47 -2.40 -0.86
CA VAL A 54 -3.02 -2.22 -0.63
C VAL A 54 -2.76 -1.82 0.83
N GLY A 55 -3.55 -0.92 1.40
CA GLY A 55 -3.44 -0.49 2.80
C GLY A 55 -3.67 -1.64 3.80
N LEU A 56 -4.66 -2.49 3.53
CA LEU A 56 -4.92 -3.71 4.31
C LEU A 56 -3.77 -4.72 4.19
N LEU A 57 -3.26 -4.95 2.99
CA LEU A 57 -2.11 -5.83 2.77
C LEU A 57 -0.90 -5.34 3.55
N ALA A 58 -0.58 -4.04 3.51
CA ALA A 58 0.50 -3.44 4.29
C ALA A 58 0.29 -3.57 5.80
N PHE A 59 -0.96 -3.52 6.28
CA PHE A 59 -1.28 -3.75 7.68
C PHE A 59 -1.06 -5.22 8.08
N PHE A 60 -1.52 -6.17 7.27
CA PHE A 60 -1.28 -7.59 7.49
C PHE A 60 0.21 -7.94 7.48
N MET A 61 0.99 -7.31 6.59
CA MET A 61 2.45 -7.43 6.57
C MET A 61 3.08 -7.07 7.92
N ALA A 62 2.65 -5.96 8.52
CA ALA A 62 3.16 -5.55 9.82
C ALA A 62 2.84 -6.60 10.91
N ILE A 63 1.63 -7.18 10.89
CA ILE A 63 1.24 -8.25 11.82
C ILE A 63 2.10 -9.50 11.62
N LEU A 64 2.32 -9.92 10.37
CA LEU A 64 3.15 -11.08 10.04
C LEU A 64 4.60 -10.89 10.50
N PHE A 65 5.17 -9.70 10.35
CA PHE A 65 6.50 -9.41 10.86
C PHE A 65 6.57 -9.41 12.39
N ILE A 66 5.55 -8.91 13.08
CA ILE A 66 5.46 -9.00 14.54
C ILE A 66 5.42 -10.47 14.96
N HIS A 67 4.60 -11.29 14.28
CA HIS A 67 4.51 -12.73 14.54
C HIS A 67 5.83 -13.45 14.28
N TYR A 68 6.53 -13.11 13.20
CA TYR A 68 7.88 -13.62 12.91
C TYR A 68 8.88 -13.27 14.02
N LEU A 69 8.79 -12.05 14.57
CA LEU A 69 9.68 -11.59 15.63
C LEU A 69 9.45 -12.31 16.96
N VAL A 70 8.21 -12.71 17.25
CA VAL A 70 7.85 -13.42 18.50
C VAL A 70 8.10 -14.93 18.39
N GLU A 71 7.68 -15.55 17.29
CA GLU A 71 7.67 -17.02 17.16
C GLU A 71 8.81 -17.57 16.28
N GLY A 72 9.50 -16.72 15.51
CA GLY A 72 10.64 -17.14 14.68
C GLY A 72 10.28 -18.04 13.50
N PHE A 73 8.99 -18.20 13.19
CA PHE A 73 8.54 -19.11 12.15
C PHE A 73 8.79 -18.57 10.74
N ASN A 74 9.67 -19.23 9.99
CA ASN A 74 10.04 -18.84 8.63
C ASN A 74 8.88 -18.80 7.62
N TRP A 75 7.76 -19.50 7.86
CA TRP A 75 6.59 -19.45 6.97
C TRP A 75 5.97 -18.04 6.89
N SER A 76 6.07 -17.25 7.96
CA SER A 76 5.56 -15.87 8.01
C SER A 76 6.26 -14.96 6.99
N ILE A 77 7.55 -15.17 6.75
CA ILE A 77 8.34 -14.42 5.76
C ILE A 77 7.85 -14.73 4.34
N TYR A 78 7.59 -16.00 4.01
CA TYR A 78 7.10 -16.37 2.68
C TYR A 78 5.71 -15.78 2.40
N VAL A 79 4.82 -15.80 3.40
CA VAL A 79 3.51 -15.16 3.28
C VAL A 79 3.64 -13.65 3.14
N ALA A 80 4.55 -13.02 3.89
CA ALA A 80 4.83 -11.60 3.77
C ALA A 80 5.34 -11.25 2.36
N MET A 81 6.26 -12.03 1.80
CA MET A 81 6.70 -11.84 0.41
C MET A 81 5.55 -11.88 -0.60
N PHE A 82 4.66 -12.86 -0.45
CA PHE A 82 3.51 -13.00 -1.33
C PHE A 82 2.55 -11.80 -1.19
N CYS A 83 2.23 -11.39 0.04
CA CYS A 83 1.40 -10.20 0.28
C CYS A 83 2.04 -8.93 -0.29
N SER A 84 3.36 -8.79 -0.18
CA SER A 84 4.10 -7.66 -0.71
C SER A 84 4.07 -7.60 -2.23
N SER A 85 4.19 -8.75 -2.93
CA SER A 85 4.15 -8.78 -4.39
C SER A 85 2.75 -8.38 -4.91
N VAL A 86 1.69 -8.88 -4.28
CA VAL A 86 0.31 -8.54 -4.60
C VAL A 86 0.04 -7.06 -4.34
N ALA A 87 0.54 -6.51 -3.22
CA ALA A 87 0.41 -5.10 -2.90
C ALA A 87 1.09 -4.20 -3.94
N VAL A 88 2.26 -4.59 -4.45
CA VAL A 88 2.96 -3.85 -5.51
C VAL A 88 2.19 -3.90 -6.83
N ILE A 89 1.69 -5.07 -7.23
CA ILE A 89 0.90 -5.21 -8.48
C ILE A 89 -0.37 -4.35 -8.41
N LEU A 90 -1.10 -4.40 -7.28
CA LEU A 90 -2.30 -3.59 -7.06
C LEU A 90 -1.98 -2.09 -7.03
N GLY A 91 -0.88 -1.70 -6.37
CA GLY A 91 -0.44 -0.31 -6.31
C GLY A 91 -0.06 0.25 -7.69
N LEU A 92 0.67 -0.53 -8.48
CA LEU A 92 0.99 -0.20 -9.88
C LEU A 92 -0.27 -0.10 -10.74
N ALA A 93 -1.20 -1.05 -10.61
CA ALA A 93 -2.47 -1.02 -11.33
C ALA A 93 -3.28 0.24 -11.00
N ALA A 94 -3.34 0.64 -9.73
CA ALA A 94 -4.02 1.87 -9.30
C ALA A 94 -3.39 3.12 -9.93
N VAL A 95 -2.05 3.21 -9.96
CA VAL A 95 -1.33 4.36 -10.53
C VAL A 95 -1.50 4.43 -12.05
N VAL A 96 -1.31 3.30 -12.75
CA VAL A 96 -1.45 3.25 -14.22
C VAL A 96 -2.89 3.57 -14.63
N TYR A 97 -3.87 3.02 -13.93
CA TYR A 97 -5.28 3.28 -14.20
C TYR A 97 -5.67 4.73 -13.93
N PHE A 98 -5.04 5.37 -12.94
CA PHE A 98 -5.22 6.79 -12.67
C PHE A 98 -4.65 7.66 -13.79
N ILE A 99 -3.37 7.45 -14.17
CA ILE A 99 -2.70 8.23 -15.22
C ILE A 99 -3.43 8.09 -16.56
N TYR A 100 -3.92 6.89 -16.88
CA TYR A 100 -4.59 6.63 -18.15
C TYR A 100 -5.95 7.34 -18.27
N ASN A 101 -6.69 7.49 -17.17
CA ASN A 101 -8.07 7.97 -17.21
C ASN A 101 -8.27 9.41 -16.68
N LYS A 102 -7.32 9.93 -15.90
CA LYS A 102 -7.43 11.23 -15.22
C LYS A 102 -6.11 11.98 -15.40
N ASP A 103 -6.04 12.78 -16.45
CA ASP A 103 -4.91 13.68 -16.73
C ASP A 103 -4.41 14.39 -15.46
N TYR A 104 -3.15 14.09 -15.09
CA TYR A 104 -2.22 14.81 -14.20
C TYR A 104 -2.65 15.26 -12.80
N ALA A 105 -3.87 14.99 -12.34
CA ALA A 105 -4.31 15.45 -11.03
C ALA A 105 -3.84 14.53 -9.88
N CYS A 106 -2.51 14.36 -9.75
CA CYS A 106 -1.90 13.44 -8.79
C CYS A 106 -2.21 13.80 -7.32
N PRO A 107 -2.78 12.86 -6.55
CA PRO A 107 -2.68 12.89 -5.10
C PRO A 107 -1.31 12.34 -4.73
N TYR A 108 -0.39 13.25 -4.46
CA TYR A 108 1.00 12.99 -4.06
C TYR A 108 1.11 11.93 -2.94
N ILE A 109 0.13 11.88 -2.03
CA ILE A 109 0.08 10.97 -0.87
C ILE A 109 -0.13 9.50 -1.31
N ALA A 110 -0.94 9.25 -2.35
CA ALA A 110 -1.17 7.91 -2.87
C ALA A 110 0.09 7.38 -3.58
N ALA A 111 0.77 8.24 -4.34
CA ALA A 111 2.04 7.90 -4.99
C ALA A 111 3.15 7.57 -3.98
N LEU A 112 3.22 8.33 -2.87
CA LEU A 112 4.15 8.03 -1.77
C LEU A 112 3.83 6.69 -1.10
N GLY A 113 2.55 6.38 -0.85
CA GLY A 113 2.13 5.10 -0.26
C GLY A 113 2.49 3.91 -1.14
N VAL A 114 2.26 4.00 -2.46
CA VAL A 114 2.64 2.97 -3.43
C VAL A 114 4.17 2.85 -3.54
N GLY A 115 4.90 3.97 -3.53
CA GLY A 115 6.36 3.99 -3.53
C GLY A 115 6.95 3.31 -2.29
N MET A 116 6.37 3.53 -1.11
CA MET A 116 6.78 2.84 0.12
C MET A 116 6.49 1.34 0.06
N ALA A 117 5.34 0.92 -0.48
CA ALA A 117 5.02 -0.50 -0.69
C ALA A 117 6.01 -1.18 -1.66
N ALA A 118 6.41 -0.48 -2.73
CA ALA A 118 7.43 -0.95 -3.67
C ALA A 118 8.81 -1.05 -3.03
N GLY A 119 9.19 -0.08 -2.20
CA GLY A 119 10.42 -0.13 -1.41
C GLY A 119 10.43 -1.28 -0.40
N LEU A 120 9.27 -1.61 0.18
CA LEU A 120 9.13 -2.75 1.09
C LEU A 120 9.34 -4.07 0.37
N PHE A 121 8.78 -4.21 -0.84
CA PHE A 121 8.96 -5.39 -1.69
C PHE A 121 10.41 -5.60 -2.08
N THR A 122 11.10 -4.56 -2.56
CA THR A 122 12.50 -4.67 -2.97
C THR A 122 13.40 -5.07 -1.80
N LEU A 123 13.23 -4.45 -0.63
CA LEU A 123 13.99 -4.80 0.57
C LEU A 123 13.79 -6.26 0.98
N LEU A 124 12.55 -6.77 0.91
CA LEU A 124 12.26 -8.17 1.18
C LEU A 124 12.88 -9.10 0.13
N SER A 125 12.77 -8.76 -1.16
CA SER A 125 13.34 -9.56 -2.25
C SER A 125 14.86 -9.72 -2.13
N PHE A 126 15.57 -8.65 -1.75
CA PHE A 126 17.01 -8.74 -1.52
C PHE A 126 17.36 -9.63 -0.31
N GLU A 127 16.58 -9.56 0.78
CA GLU A 127 16.86 -10.30 2.02
C GLU A 127 16.69 -11.82 1.92
N ASN A 128 15.85 -12.33 0.99
CA ASN A 128 15.75 -13.77 0.72
C ASN A 128 16.55 -14.22 -0.51
N SER A 129 17.40 -13.35 -1.09
CA SER A 129 18.29 -13.70 -2.21
C SER A 129 19.73 -14.01 -1.80
N GLU A 130 20.07 -13.81 -0.51
CA GLU A 130 21.30 -14.28 0.16
C GLU A 130 21.02 -15.54 1.00
#